data_AF-A0A9P9IH56-F1
#
_entry.id   AF-A0A9P9IH56-F1
#
_cell.length_a   1.000
_cell.length_b   1.000
_cell.length_c   1.000
_cell.angle_alpha   90.00
_cell.angle_beta   90.00
_cell.angle_gamma   90.00
#
_symmetry.space_group_name_H-M   'P 1'
#
loop_
_entity.id
_entity.type
_entity.pdbx_description
1 polymer ?
#
loop_
_entity_poly.entity_id
_entity_poly.type
_entity_poly.pdbx_seq_one_letter_code
_entity_poly.pdbx_strand_id
1 'polypeptide(L)'
;MSEMSDLCQTAAMVASVLPVHMIPITVMLPEGPLWLMSKGRGVEARVNLRKLRAFDDALIDDKLRVMPLAYDSETAQSAGVAFWELFQQGNIERTLVAGSMSSVKQCS
;
A
#
# COMPACT_ATOMS: atom_id res chain seq x y z
N MET A 1 38.48 -7.93 -20.36
CA MET A 1 37.22 -7.51 -21.01
C MET A 1 36.13 -8.59 -20.86
N SER A 2 36.48 -9.88 -20.76
CA SER A 2 35.55 -11.00 -20.48
C SER A 2 35.00 -11.03 -19.06
N GLU A 3 35.82 -10.75 -18.04
CA GLU A 3 35.34 -10.81 -16.64
C GLU A 3 34.27 -9.77 -16.31
N MET A 4 34.28 -8.63 -17.01
CA MET A 4 33.31 -7.55 -16.81
C MET A 4 31.96 -7.87 -17.49
N SER A 5 31.95 -8.67 -18.56
CA SER A 5 30.71 -9.17 -19.16
C SER A 5 30.06 -10.25 -18.30
N ASP A 6 30.85 -11.12 -17.65
CA ASP A 6 30.33 -12.18 -16.78
C ASP A 6 29.70 -11.61 -15.48
N LEU A 7 30.29 -10.55 -14.92
CA LEU A 7 29.72 -9.85 -13.76
C LEU A 7 28.38 -9.16 -14.07
N CYS A 8 28.26 -8.58 -15.26
CA CYS A 8 27.02 -7.94 -15.71
C CYS A 8 25.91 -8.97 -15.96
N GLN A 9 26.26 -10.12 -16.54
CA GLN A 9 25.33 -11.18 -16.85
C GLN A 9 24.78 -11.87 -15.60
N THR A 10 25.63 -12.10 -14.58
CA THR A 10 25.20 -12.64 -13.28
C THR A 10 24.31 -11.65 -12.52
N ALA A 11 24.62 -10.36 -12.51
CA ALA A 11 23.77 -9.34 -11.90
C ALA A 11 22.37 -9.26 -12.55
N ALA A 12 22.30 -9.34 -13.89
CA ALA A 12 21.03 -9.33 -14.62
C ALA A 12 20.18 -10.59 -14.33
N MET A 13 20.82 -11.74 -14.17
CA MET A 13 20.13 -12.98 -13.76
C MET A 13 19.55 -12.87 -12.36
N VAL A 14 20.30 -12.34 -11.39
CA VAL A 14 19.80 -12.17 -10.00
C VAL A 14 18.64 -11.17 -9.94
N ALA A 15 18.75 -10.06 -10.66
CA ALA A 15 17.71 -9.03 -10.67
C ALA A 15 16.40 -9.49 -11.33
N SER A 16 16.45 -10.45 -12.26
CA SER A 16 15.26 -10.99 -12.94
C SER A 16 14.60 -12.14 -12.18
N VAL A 17 15.33 -12.84 -11.32
CA VAL A 17 14.78 -13.90 -10.47
C VAL A 17 13.74 -13.31 -9.50
N LEU A 18 14.02 -12.19 -8.86
CA LEU A 18 13.10 -11.57 -7.89
C LEU A 18 11.69 -11.25 -8.46
N PRO A 19 11.53 -10.51 -9.58
CA PRO A 19 10.21 -10.21 -10.13
C PRO A 19 9.49 -11.47 -10.64
N VAL A 20 10.22 -12.45 -11.18
CA VAL A 20 9.62 -13.72 -11.65
C VAL A 20 8.96 -14.48 -10.49
N HIS A 21 9.54 -14.43 -9.29
CA HIS A 21 8.96 -15.03 -8.09
C HIS A 21 7.89 -14.15 -7.45
N MET A 22 7.99 -12.81 -7.56
CA MET A 22 7.00 -11.88 -7.02
C MET A 22 5.67 -11.91 -7.77
N ILE A 23 5.68 -12.11 -9.09
CA ILE A 23 4.46 -12.13 -9.93
C ILE A 23 3.44 -13.16 -9.41
N PRO A 24 3.76 -14.46 -9.24
CA PRO A 24 2.79 -15.43 -8.74
C PRO A 24 2.34 -15.16 -7.31
N ILE A 25 3.22 -14.61 -6.46
CA ILE A 25 2.88 -14.21 -5.09
C ILE A 25 1.87 -13.06 -5.09
N THR A 26 2.04 -12.10 -5.99
CA THR A 26 1.15 -10.93 -6.12
C THR A 26 -0.25 -11.35 -6.57
N VAL A 27 -0.36 -12.34 -7.46
CA VAL A 27 -1.67 -12.87 -7.91
C VAL A 27 -2.40 -13.62 -6.79
N MET A 28 -1.67 -14.21 -5.85
CA MET A 28 -2.26 -14.89 -4.68
C MET A 28 -2.66 -13.92 -3.56
N LEU A 29 -2.15 -12.68 -3.61
CA LEU A 29 -2.44 -11.68 -2.59
C LEU A 29 -3.88 -11.16 -2.79
N PRO A 30 -4.74 -11.19 -1.75
CA PRO A 30 -6.08 -10.68 -1.88
C PRO A 30 -6.05 -9.18 -2.23
N GLU A 31 -6.88 -8.78 -3.19
CA GLU A 31 -7.10 -7.38 -3.53
C GLU A 31 -7.45 -6.57 -2.27
N GLY A 32 -6.96 -5.33 -2.23
CA GLY A 32 -7.13 -4.45 -1.08
C GLY A 32 -8.61 -4.34 -0.68
N PRO A 33 -9.00 -4.67 0.57
CA PRO A 33 -10.40 -4.71 0.96
C PRO A 33 -11.10 -3.36 0.85
N LEU A 34 -10.36 -2.26 1.04
CA LEU A 34 -10.85 -0.90 0.88
C LEU A 34 -11.20 -0.57 -0.59
N TRP A 35 -10.41 -1.08 -1.54
CA TRP A 35 -10.67 -0.91 -2.97
C TRP A 35 -11.90 -1.71 -3.41
N LEU A 36 -12.07 -2.93 -2.91
CA LEU A 36 -13.27 -3.73 -3.18
C LEU A 36 -14.54 -3.07 -2.61
N MET A 37 -14.43 -2.44 -1.43
CA MET A 37 -15.55 -1.69 -0.83
C MET A 37 -15.89 -0.42 -1.61
N SER A 38 -14.89 0.34 -2.07
CA SER A 38 -15.13 1.53 -2.90
C SER A 38 -15.74 1.20 -4.27
N LYS A 39 -15.62 -0.06 -4.73
CA LYS A 39 -16.29 -0.58 -5.93
C LYS A 39 -17.67 -1.21 -5.67
N GLY A 40 -18.19 -1.15 -4.44
CA GLY A 40 -19.49 -1.73 -4.08
C GLY A 40 -19.50 -3.26 -3.92
N ARG A 41 -18.33 -3.92 -3.94
CA ARG A 41 -18.17 -5.38 -3.83
C ARG A 41 -17.98 -5.80 -2.37
N GLY A 42 -18.91 -5.40 -1.49
CA GLY A 42 -18.80 -5.61 -0.04
C GLY A 42 -18.70 -7.08 0.39
N VAL A 43 -19.35 -8.00 -0.33
CA VAL A 43 -19.29 -9.45 -0.03
C VAL A 43 -17.89 -10.00 -0.26
N GLU A 44 -17.22 -9.58 -1.33
CA GLU A 44 -15.84 -9.99 -1.62
C GLU A 44 -14.84 -9.35 -0.67
N ALA A 45 -15.07 -8.08 -0.30
CA ALA A 45 -14.28 -7.40 0.73
C ALA A 45 -14.33 -8.14 2.07
N ARG A 46 -15.50 -8.67 2.45
CA ARG A 46 -15.66 -9.51 3.65
C ARG A 46 -14.85 -10.80 3.55
N VAL A 47 -14.90 -11.50 2.42
CA VAL A 47 -14.11 -12.73 2.20
C VAL A 47 -12.61 -12.43 2.26
N ASN A 48 -12.16 -11.34 1.64
CA ASN A 48 -10.76 -10.95 1.66
C ASN A 48 -10.29 -10.48 3.05
N LEU A 49 -11.11 -9.72 3.78
CA LEU A 49 -10.83 -9.36 5.18
C LEU A 49 -10.76 -10.59 6.07
N ARG A 50 -11.61 -11.59 5.84
CA ARG A 50 -11.56 -12.86 6.58
C ARG A 50 -10.27 -13.63 6.29
N LYS A 51 -9.84 -13.70 5.04
CA LYS A 51 -8.54 -14.30 4.65
C LYS A 51 -7.36 -13.55 5.26
N LEU A 52 -7.43 -12.22 5.31
CA LEU A 52 -6.34 -11.37 5.79
C LEU A 52 -6.24 -11.36 7.33
N ARG A 53 -7.37 -11.49 8.04
CA ARG A 53 -7.41 -11.26 9.48
C ARG A 53 -7.99 -12.39 10.33
N ALA A 54 -8.46 -13.51 9.80
CA ALA A 54 -8.82 -14.74 10.55
C ALA A 54 -9.67 -14.60 11.84
N PHE A 55 -10.31 -13.46 12.09
CA PHE A 55 -11.02 -13.17 13.35
C PHE A 55 -12.46 -12.75 13.09
N ASP A 56 -13.32 -13.24 13.98
CA ASP A 56 -14.74 -12.95 14.25
C ASP A 56 -15.51 -12.15 13.18
N ASP A 57 -16.55 -12.79 12.65
CA ASP A 57 -17.47 -12.20 11.68
C ASP A 57 -18.14 -10.91 12.17
N ALA A 58 -18.37 -10.77 13.48
CA ALA A 58 -18.95 -9.56 14.06
C ALA A 58 -17.98 -8.37 13.99
N LEU A 59 -16.68 -8.61 14.21
CA LEU A 59 -15.65 -7.59 14.11
C LEU A 59 -15.41 -7.18 12.66
N ILE A 60 -15.48 -8.15 11.73
CA ILE A 60 -15.37 -7.87 10.30
C ILE A 60 -16.53 -6.98 9.85
N ASP A 61 -17.76 -7.26 10.28
CA ASP A 61 -18.92 -6.45 9.89
C ASP A 61 -18.84 -5.01 10.43
N ASP A 62 -18.42 -4.82 11.69
CA ASP A 62 -18.20 -3.47 12.24
C ASP A 62 -17.08 -2.72 11.48
N LYS A 63 -15.97 -3.41 11.15
CA LYS A 63 -14.91 -2.84 10.30
C LYS A 63 -15.44 -2.45 8.92
N LEU A 64 -16.26 -3.30 8.30
CA LEU A 64 -16.88 -3.02 7.01
C LEU A 64 -17.86 -1.84 7.08
N ARG A 65 -18.51 -1.62 8.21
CA ARG A 65 -19.42 -0.49 8.41
C ARG A 65 -18.68 0.82 8.61
N VAL A 66 -17.55 0.81 9.32
CA VAL A 66 -16.80 2.02 9.67
C VAL A 66 -15.82 2.44 8.57
N MET A 67 -15.22 1.49 7.84
CA MET A 67 -14.26 1.77 6.76
C MET A 67 -14.73 2.77 5.70
N PRO A 68 -15.93 2.67 5.11
CA PRO A 68 -16.35 3.59 4.04
C PRO A 68 -16.56 5.01 4.58
N LEU A 69 -17.10 5.14 5.80
CA LEU A 69 -17.29 6.44 6.44
C LEU A 69 -15.95 7.13 6.72
N ALA A 70 -14.98 6.37 7.21
CA ALA A 70 -13.62 6.86 7.41
C ALA A 70 -12.99 7.29 6.07
N TYR A 71 -13.09 6.45 5.05
CA TYR A 71 -12.54 6.74 3.73
C TYR A 71 -13.15 7.97 3.06
N ASP A 72 -14.47 8.13 3.13
CA ASP A 72 -15.17 9.29 2.58
C ASP A 72 -14.79 10.56 3.35
N SER A 73 -14.61 10.47 4.67
CA SER A 73 -14.14 11.60 5.48
C SER A 73 -12.68 11.98 5.19
N GLU A 74 -11.81 11.01 4.93
CA GLU A 74 -10.41 11.22 4.55
C GLU A 74 -10.31 11.79 3.13
N THR A 75 -11.14 11.27 2.21
CA THR A 75 -11.22 11.75 0.83
C THR A 75 -11.79 13.16 0.79
N ALA A 76 -12.82 13.49 1.58
CA ALA A 76 -13.35 14.85 1.68
C ALA A 76 -12.33 15.84 2.27
N GLN A 77 -11.54 15.41 3.25
CA GLN A 77 -10.45 16.21 3.81
C GLN A 77 -9.28 16.38 2.82
N SER A 78 -9.05 15.40 1.95
CA SER A 78 -7.93 15.39 1.00
C SER A 78 -8.30 15.85 -0.42
N ALA A 79 -9.58 16.04 -0.73
CA ALA A 79 -10.06 16.36 -2.07
C ALA A 79 -9.62 17.75 -2.56
N GLY A 80 -9.27 18.64 -1.63
CA GLY A 80 -8.83 20.00 -1.94
C GLY A 80 -7.32 20.16 -2.05
N VAL A 81 -6.52 19.15 -1.69
CA VAL A 81 -5.05 19.29 -1.65
C VAL A 81 -4.41 18.64 -2.86
N ALA A 82 -3.70 19.44 -3.65
CA ALA A 82 -2.91 18.90 -4.76
C ALA A 82 -1.60 18.32 -4.23
N PHE A 83 -1.07 17.27 -4.88
CA PHE A 83 0.27 16.75 -4.57
C PHE A 83 1.36 17.84 -4.60
N TRP A 84 1.20 18.83 -5.50
CA TRP A 84 2.09 19.99 -5.61
C TRP A 84 2.05 20.95 -4.42
N GLU A 85 0.95 20.93 -3.65
CA GLU A 85 0.76 21.78 -2.47
C GLU A 85 1.66 21.35 -1.30
N LEU A 86 2.13 20.09 -1.31
CA LEU A 86 3.14 19.58 -0.40
C LEU A 86 4.51 20.23 -0.61
N PHE A 87 4.79 20.69 -1.83
CA PHE A 87 6.04 21.34 -2.22
C PHE A 87 5.94 22.88 -2.23
N GLN A 88 4.82 23.45 -1.81
CA GLN A 88 4.74 24.89 -1.60
C GLN A 88 5.57 25.28 -0.39
N GLN A 89 6.31 26.38 -0.52
CA GLN A 89 7.33 26.84 0.42
C GLN A 89 6.86 26.94 1.88
N GLY A 90 5.56 27.18 2.11
CA GLY A 90 4.96 27.24 3.45
C GLY A 90 4.68 25.88 4.13
N ASN A 91 4.72 24.77 3.39
CA ASN A 91 4.40 23.43 3.88
C ASN A 91 5.58 22.45 3.85
N ILE A 92 6.68 22.76 3.14
CA ILE A 92 7.86 21.87 3.02
C ILE A 92 8.44 21.50 4.38
N GLU A 93 8.59 22.45 5.31
CA GLU A 93 9.13 22.17 6.65
C GLU A 93 8.24 21.19 7.42
N ARG A 94 6.92 21.37 7.35
CA ARG A 94 5.95 20.48 8.02
C ARG A 94 5.97 19.08 7.40
N THR A 95 6.01 18.99 6.08
CA THR A 95 6.07 17.72 5.34
C THR A 95 7.38 16.99 5.61
N LEU A 96 8.51 17.69 5.66
CA LEU A 96 9.83 17.12 5.92
C LEU A 96 9.97 16.63 7.36
N VAL A 97 9.46 17.38 8.34
CA VAL A 97 9.45 16.96 9.75
C VAL A 97 8.54 15.74 9.94
N ALA A 98 7.35 15.72 9.34
CA ALA A 98 6.46 14.56 9.36
C ALA A 98 7.07 13.33 8.66
N GLY A 99 7.73 13.54 7.52
CA GLY A 99 8.43 12.51 6.76
C GLY A 99 9.62 11.92 7.52
N SER A 100 10.43 12.77 8.15
CA SER A 100 11.61 12.33 8.92
C SER A 100 11.22 11.56 10.19
N MET A 101 10.16 11.96 10.90
CA MET A 101 9.61 11.18 12.02
C MET A 101 9.14 9.78 11.60
N SER A 102 8.67 9.63 10.37
CA SER A 102 8.23 8.32 9.84
C SER A 102 9.40 7.39 9.53
N SER A 103 10.61 7.93 9.30
CA SER A 103 11.83 7.14 9.11
C SER A 103 12.35 6.55 10.43
N VAL A 104 12.17 7.26 11.55
CA VAL A 104 12.61 6.79 12.88
C VAL A 104 11.76 5.61 13.37
N LYS A 105 10.46 5.59 13.04
CA LYS A 105 9.58 4.45 13.34
C LYS A 105 9.90 3.16 12.57
N GLN A 106 10.61 3.25 11.44
CA GLN A 106 11.00 2.08 10.65
C GLN A 106 12.30 1.42 11.14
N CYS A 107 13.02 2.07 12.06
CA CYS A 107 14.26 1.58 12.64
C CYS A 107 14.13 1.10 14.10
N SER A 108 12.91 1.03 14.66
CA SER A 108 12.65 0.56 16.03
C SER A 108 11.81 -0.71 16.05
#